data_AF-A0A3M1J6X2-F1
#
_entry.id   AF-A0A3M1J6X2-F1
#
_cell.length_a   1.000
_cell.length_b   1.000
_cell.length_c   1.000
_cell.angle_alpha   90.00
_cell.angle_beta   90.00
_cell.angle_gamma   90.00
#
_symmetry.space_group_name_H-M   'P 1'
#
loop_
_entity.id
_entity.type
_entity.pdbx_description
1 polymer ?
#
loop_
_entity_poly.entity_id
_entity_poly.type
_entity_poly.pdbx_seq_one_letter_code
_entity_poly.pdbx_strand_id
1 'polypeptide(L)'
;MTNNPTPVTVRRARLADVPQMISMLDAFARQNEILPRTEDDVYRTIREWAVAVTDTRVVGMGSLLVMWHDLAEVRSLVVHADFHGQGVGRRIVETLLAEARTLKIPRVFALTRKPGFFLKLGFDLTKIERLPRKVKRDCVFCPVFHACDEVALITHLNQPAPGKSAVPAAASRNGAMPE
;
A
#
# COMPACT_ATOMS: atom_id res chain seq x y z
N MET A 1 -0.63 -35.64 5.86
CA MET A 1 -1.78 -34.75 5.59
C MET A 1 -1.26 -33.59 4.77
N THR A 2 -1.52 -33.57 3.46
CA THR A 2 -1.10 -32.46 2.59
C THR A 2 -1.95 -31.24 2.92
N ASN A 3 -1.37 -30.27 3.62
CA ASN A 3 -2.01 -29.02 4.00
C ASN A 3 -2.16 -28.18 2.73
N ASN A 4 -3.28 -28.31 2.03
CA ASN A 4 -3.54 -27.49 0.84
C ASN A 4 -3.94 -26.09 1.31
N PRO A 5 -3.18 -25.03 0.97
CA PRO A 5 -3.50 -23.69 1.42
C PRO A 5 -4.87 -23.26 0.86
N THR A 6 -5.73 -22.72 1.72
CA THR A 6 -7.04 -22.20 1.31
C THR A 6 -6.85 -21.14 0.21
N PRO A 7 -7.47 -21.28 -0.97
CA PRO A 7 -7.24 -20.37 -2.07
C PRO A 7 -7.73 -18.95 -1.72
N VAL A 8 -6.83 -17.97 -1.84
CA VAL A 8 -7.15 -16.55 -1.63
C VAL A 8 -7.39 -15.88 -2.97
N THR A 9 -8.52 -15.20 -3.12
CA THR A 9 -8.85 -14.36 -4.29
C THR A 9 -8.84 -12.88 -3.88
N VAL A 10 -8.20 -12.02 -4.69
CA VAL A 10 -8.26 -10.57 -4.51
C VAL A 10 -9.23 -9.98 -5.52
N ARG A 11 -10.17 -9.15 -5.04
CA ARG A 11 -11.21 -8.52 -5.85
C ARG A 11 -11.62 -7.16 -5.27
N ARG A 12 -12.43 -6.39 -6.01
CA ARG A 12 -13.14 -5.22 -5.46
C ARG A 12 -14.03 -5.63 -4.29
N ALA A 13 -14.10 -4.74 -3.29
CA ALA A 13 -15.03 -4.89 -2.18
C ALA A 13 -16.49 -4.74 -2.65
N ARG A 14 -17.40 -5.40 -1.93
CA ARG A 14 -18.85 -5.34 -2.10
C ARG A 14 -19.46 -4.93 -0.76
N LEU A 15 -20.69 -4.44 -0.78
CA LEU A 15 -21.40 -4.04 0.45
C LEU A 15 -21.48 -5.17 1.49
N ALA A 16 -21.63 -6.42 1.03
CA ALA A 16 -21.65 -7.60 1.90
C ALA A 16 -20.31 -7.87 2.63
N ASP A 17 -19.19 -7.30 2.17
CA ASP A 17 -17.89 -7.44 2.83
C ASP A 17 -17.72 -6.45 4.00
N VAL A 18 -18.51 -5.37 4.04
CA VAL A 18 -18.31 -4.24 4.96
C VAL A 18 -18.30 -4.66 6.44
N PRO A 19 -19.20 -5.54 6.94
CA PRO A 19 -19.13 -5.97 8.33
C PRO A 19 -17.80 -6.63 8.72
N GLN A 20 -17.22 -7.45 7.82
CA GLN A 20 -15.93 -8.08 8.06
C GLN A 20 -14.77 -7.09 7.91
N MET A 21 -14.88 -6.14 6.97
CA MET A 21 -13.91 -5.06 6.81
C MET A 21 -13.83 -4.19 8.06
N ILE A 22 -14.97 -3.80 8.65
CA ILE A 22 -15.01 -3.01 9.88
C ILE A 22 -14.39 -3.77 11.05
N SER A 23 -14.75 -5.04 11.23
CA SER A 23 -14.14 -5.88 12.26
C SER A 23 -12.61 -5.95 12.13
N MET A 24 -12.10 -6.10 10.90
CA MET A 24 -10.66 -6.13 10.63
C MET A 24 -10.02 -4.75 10.87
N LEU A 25 -10.61 -3.66 10.36
CA LEU A 25 -10.13 -2.29 10.58
C LEU A 25 -10.01 -1.98 12.06
N ASP A 26 -11.03 -2.29 12.86
CA ASP A 26 -11.03 -2.08 14.31
C ASP A 26 -9.94 -2.89 15.01
N ALA A 27 -9.73 -4.15 14.59
CA ALA A 27 -8.70 -5.00 15.17
C ALA A 27 -7.29 -4.44 14.96
N PHE A 28 -6.99 -3.93 13.74
CA PHE A 28 -5.69 -3.32 13.43
C PHE A 28 -5.54 -1.90 13.99
N ALA A 29 -6.62 -1.13 14.07
CA ALA A 29 -6.61 0.20 14.67
C ALA A 29 -6.33 0.12 16.19
N ARG A 30 -6.92 -0.85 16.91
CA ARG A 30 -6.60 -1.11 18.32
C ARG A 30 -5.13 -1.46 18.58
N GLN A 31 -4.44 -1.97 17.56
CA GLN A 31 -3.01 -2.29 17.60
C GLN A 31 -2.11 -1.14 17.13
N ASN A 32 -2.69 0.04 16.84
CA ASN A 32 -2.02 1.19 16.25
C ASN A 32 -1.31 0.91 14.90
N GLU A 33 -1.70 -0.16 14.20
CA GLU A 33 -1.12 -0.48 12.89
C GLU A 33 -1.67 0.43 11.78
N ILE A 34 -2.91 0.87 11.92
CA ILE A 34 -3.59 1.79 10.99
C ILE A 34 -4.42 2.83 11.76
N LEU A 35 -4.77 3.92 11.08
CA LEU A 35 -5.76 4.86 11.60
C LEU A 35 -7.18 4.29 11.51
N PRO A 36 -8.05 4.58 12.49
CA PRO A 36 -9.43 4.10 12.49
C PRO A 36 -10.23 4.67 11.30
N ARG A 37 -11.25 3.93 10.88
CA ARG A 37 -12.22 4.32 9.84
C ARG A 37 -13.62 4.04 10.35
N THR A 38 -14.53 4.96 10.11
CA THR A 38 -15.94 4.75 10.48
C THR A 38 -16.63 3.84 9.46
N GLU A 39 -17.67 3.15 9.88
CA GLU A 39 -18.48 2.31 8.99
C GLU A 39 -19.11 3.11 7.85
N ASP A 40 -19.60 4.31 8.16
CA ASP A 40 -20.16 5.27 7.21
C ASP A 40 -19.12 5.72 6.15
N ASP A 41 -17.86 5.95 6.55
CA ASP A 41 -16.77 6.20 5.59
C ASP A 41 -16.53 5.01 4.66
N VAL A 42 -16.54 3.79 5.19
CA VAL A 42 -16.32 2.58 4.38
C VAL A 42 -17.46 2.38 3.38
N TYR A 43 -18.72 2.60 3.78
CA TYR A 43 -19.85 2.55 2.84
C TYR A 43 -19.73 3.61 1.74
N ARG A 44 -19.43 4.86 2.09
CA ARG A 44 -19.23 5.94 1.10
C ARG A 44 -18.11 5.66 0.11
N THR A 45 -17.04 5.04 0.59
CA THR A 45 -15.82 4.82 -0.19
C THR A 45 -15.72 3.40 -0.76
N ILE A 46 -16.79 2.58 -0.72
CA ILE A 46 -16.74 1.13 -1.04
C ILE A 46 -16.01 0.79 -2.35
N ARG A 47 -16.13 1.65 -3.37
CA ARG A 47 -15.47 1.48 -4.68
C ARG A 47 -13.95 1.63 -4.66
N GLU A 48 -13.41 2.32 -3.66
CA GLU A 48 -11.98 2.51 -3.45
C GLU A 48 -11.30 1.23 -2.92
N TRP A 49 -12.07 0.30 -2.36
CA TRP A 49 -11.53 -0.85 -1.63
C TRP A 49 -11.34 -2.09 -2.50
N ALA A 50 -10.23 -2.78 -2.25
CA ALA A 50 -10.00 -4.15 -2.65
C ALA A 50 -9.92 -5.03 -1.40
N VAL A 51 -10.44 -6.26 -1.50
CA VAL A 51 -10.44 -7.27 -0.45
C VAL A 51 -9.77 -8.54 -0.97
N ALA A 52 -8.98 -9.18 -0.10
CA ALA A 52 -8.53 -10.54 -0.24
C ALA A 52 -9.50 -11.44 0.53
N VAL A 53 -10.02 -12.46 -0.13
CA VAL A 53 -11.09 -13.31 0.38
C VAL A 53 -10.71 -14.77 0.16
N THR A 54 -10.76 -15.56 1.22
CA THR A 54 -10.93 -17.02 1.15
C THR A 54 -12.43 -17.32 1.14
N ASP A 55 -12.93 -18.41 0.54
CA ASP A 55 -14.34 -18.83 0.54
C ASP A 55 -15.37 -17.68 0.75
N THR A 56 -15.71 -17.36 2.00
CA THR A 56 -16.56 -16.22 2.39
C THR A 56 -15.93 -15.24 3.40
N ARG A 57 -14.66 -15.44 3.78
CA ARG A 57 -13.96 -14.67 4.81
C ARG A 57 -12.98 -13.66 4.20
N VAL A 58 -13.10 -12.40 4.60
CA VAL A 58 -12.11 -11.35 4.30
C VAL A 58 -10.85 -11.60 5.12
N VAL A 59 -9.73 -11.81 4.45
CA VAL A 59 -8.41 -12.10 5.05
C VAL A 59 -7.39 -11.00 4.80
N GLY A 60 -7.76 -9.96 4.05
CA GLY A 60 -6.96 -8.76 3.88
C GLY A 60 -7.72 -7.71 3.08
N MET A 61 -7.28 -6.48 3.14
CA MET A 61 -7.91 -5.36 2.44
C MET A 61 -6.93 -4.20 2.24
N GLY A 62 -7.31 -3.28 1.35
CA GLY A 62 -6.66 -1.99 1.16
C GLY A 62 -7.53 -1.10 0.29
N SER A 63 -7.33 0.21 0.34
CA SER A 63 -8.05 1.17 -0.50
C SER A 63 -7.13 2.04 -1.34
N LEU A 64 -7.65 2.52 -2.47
CA LEU A 64 -7.03 3.53 -3.31
C LEU A 64 -7.85 4.81 -3.24
N LEU A 65 -7.37 5.79 -2.46
CA LEU A 65 -8.01 7.09 -2.39
C LEU A 65 -7.44 8.01 -3.46
N VAL A 66 -8.27 8.39 -4.43
CA VAL A 66 -7.92 9.44 -5.39
C VAL A 66 -7.82 10.77 -4.65
N MET A 67 -6.69 11.44 -4.80
CA MET A 67 -6.44 12.71 -4.11
C MET A 67 -6.56 13.90 -5.05
N TRP A 68 -6.12 13.73 -6.29
CA TRP A 68 -6.24 14.73 -7.33
C TRP A 68 -6.14 14.07 -8.71
N HIS A 69 -6.21 14.87 -9.79
CA HIS A 69 -6.12 14.37 -11.16
C HIS A 69 -4.85 13.54 -11.45
N ASP A 70 -3.77 13.75 -10.69
CA ASP A 70 -2.45 13.18 -10.94
C ASP A 70 -1.90 12.33 -9.78
N LEU A 71 -2.67 12.13 -8.71
CA LEU A 71 -2.16 11.53 -7.48
C LEU A 71 -3.23 10.74 -6.71
N ALA A 72 -2.89 9.52 -6.30
CA ALA A 72 -3.69 8.69 -5.42
C ALA A 72 -2.85 8.08 -4.28
N GLU A 73 -3.53 7.62 -3.23
CA GLU A 73 -2.92 7.03 -2.03
C GLU A 73 -3.40 5.59 -1.84
N VAL A 74 -2.47 4.65 -1.60
CA VAL A 74 -2.81 3.34 -1.03
C VAL A 74 -2.95 3.50 0.48
N ARG A 75 -4.14 3.19 1.01
CA ARG A 75 -4.48 3.34 2.43
C ARG A 75 -4.99 2.04 3.02
N SER A 76 -4.96 1.96 4.35
CA SER A 76 -5.60 0.89 5.13
C SER A 76 -5.25 -0.52 4.63
N LEU A 77 -4.00 -0.72 4.21
CA LEU A 77 -3.50 -2.01 3.73
C LEU A 77 -3.20 -2.92 4.92
N VAL A 78 -4.01 -3.96 5.09
CA VAL A 78 -3.86 -4.96 6.15
C VAL A 78 -4.10 -6.37 5.61
N VAL A 79 -3.42 -7.35 6.19
CA VAL A 79 -3.57 -8.77 5.88
C VAL A 79 -3.54 -9.53 7.19
N HIS A 80 -4.44 -10.48 7.37
CA HIS A 80 -4.47 -11.37 8.53
C HIS A 80 -3.16 -12.15 8.64
N ALA A 81 -2.62 -12.31 9.86
CA ALA A 81 -1.28 -12.85 10.10
C ALA A 81 -1.04 -14.22 9.46
N ASP A 82 -2.03 -15.12 9.54
CA ASP A 82 -1.98 -16.46 8.91
C ASP A 82 -1.74 -16.44 7.39
N PHE A 83 -2.00 -15.30 6.73
CA PHE A 83 -1.86 -15.12 5.28
C PHE A 83 -0.63 -14.28 4.90
N HIS A 84 0.23 -13.95 5.86
CA HIS A 84 1.51 -13.28 5.59
C HIS A 84 2.47 -14.22 4.85
N GLY A 85 3.40 -13.65 4.08
CA GLY A 85 4.36 -14.43 3.28
C GLY A 85 3.77 -15.11 2.03
N GLN A 86 2.44 -15.14 1.87
CA GLN A 86 1.76 -15.78 0.74
C GLN A 86 1.47 -14.84 -0.45
N GLY A 87 2.06 -13.64 -0.46
CA GLY A 87 1.87 -12.65 -1.54
C GLY A 87 0.51 -11.94 -1.55
N VAL A 88 -0.35 -12.13 -0.54
CA VAL A 88 -1.69 -11.52 -0.47
C VAL A 88 -1.62 -9.99 -0.52
N GLY A 89 -0.79 -9.37 0.32
CA GLY A 89 -0.63 -7.91 0.35
C GLY A 89 -0.15 -7.35 -1.00
N ARG A 90 0.77 -8.04 -1.67
CA ARG A 90 1.25 -7.68 -3.01
C ARG A 90 0.10 -7.67 -4.02
N ARG A 91 -0.72 -8.73 -4.04
CA ARG A 91 -1.87 -8.84 -4.95
C ARG A 91 -2.93 -7.76 -4.69
N ILE A 92 -3.14 -7.37 -3.43
CA ILE A 92 -4.01 -6.23 -3.08
C ILE A 92 -3.44 -4.94 -3.70
N VAL A 93 -2.17 -4.63 -3.44
CA VAL A 93 -1.54 -3.41 -3.99
C VAL A 93 -1.56 -3.41 -5.52
N GLU A 94 -1.21 -4.52 -6.17
CA GLU A 94 -1.25 -4.64 -7.63
C GLU A 94 -2.66 -4.38 -8.19
N THR A 95 -3.71 -4.86 -7.51
CA THR A 95 -5.13 -4.58 -7.86
C THR A 95 -5.47 -3.09 -7.74
N LEU A 96 -4.97 -2.44 -6.69
CA LEU A 96 -5.15 -0.99 -6.50
C LEU A 96 -4.36 -0.18 -7.54
N LEU A 97 -3.13 -0.57 -7.86
CA LEU A 97 -2.35 0.09 -8.90
C LEU A 97 -2.96 -0.13 -10.29
N ALA A 98 -3.58 -1.28 -10.56
CA ALA A 98 -4.33 -1.49 -11.80
C ALA A 98 -5.50 -0.50 -11.92
N GLU A 99 -6.21 -0.22 -10.83
CA GLU A 99 -7.25 0.83 -10.80
C GLU A 99 -6.69 2.21 -11.14
N ALA A 100 -5.58 2.58 -10.50
CA ALA A 100 -4.95 3.86 -10.74
C ALA A 100 -4.56 4.01 -12.23
N ARG A 101 -4.09 2.93 -12.87
CA ARG A 101 -3.82 2.91 -14.32
C ARG A 101 -5.09 3.08 -15.15
N THR A 102 -6.18 2.39 -14.80
CA THR A 102 -7.48 2.55 -15.48
C THR A 102 -7.98 4.00 -15.41
N LEU A 103 -7.78 4.65 -14.27
CA LEU A 103 -8.11 6.07 -14.06
C LEU A 103 -7.07 7.04 -14.63
N LYS A 104 -5.99 6.53 -15.28
CA LYS A 104 -4.87 7.30 -15.83
C LYS A 104 -4.15 8.19 -14.80
N ILE A 105 -4.14 7.77 -13.55
CA ILE A 105 -3.45 8.46 -12.47
C ILE A 105 -1.95 8.09 -12.55
N PRO A 106 -1.05 9.04 -12.83
CA PRO A 106 0.36 8.77 -13.09
C PRO A 106 1.18 8.45 -11.85
N ARG A 107 0.71 8.81 -10.65
CA ARG A 107 1.47 8.68 -9.39
C ARG A 107 0.62 8.11 -8.28
N VAL A 108 1.19 7.15 -7.55
CA VAL A 108 0.56 6.56 -6.36
C VAL A 108 1.56 6.58 -5.22
N PHE A 109 1.14 7.03 -4.04
CA PHE A 109 1.96 7.02 -2.84
C PHE A 109 1.34 6.18 -1.73
N ALA A 110 2.14 5.87 -0.72
CA ALA A 110 1.70 5.26 0.53
C ALA A 110 2.48 5.88 1.70
N LEU A 111 1.83 6.01 2.85
CA LEU A 111 2.48 6.24 4.14
C LEU A 111 2.48 4.91 4.90
N THR A 112 3.61 4.54 5.50
CA THR A 112 3.73 3.24 6.16
C THR A 112 4.85 3.20 7.19
N ARG A 113 4.74 2.31 8.17
CA ARG A 113 5.83 1.88 9.06
C ARG A 113 6.63 0.68 8.53
N LYS A 114 6.17 0.06 7.44
CA LYS A 114 6.76 -1.16 6.85
C LYS A 114 7.29 -0.87 5.44
N PRO A 115 8.25 0.07 5.23
CA PRO A 115 8.67 0.52 3.90
C PRO A 115 9.24 -0.60 3.03
N GLY A 116 9.93 -1.58 3.64
CA GLY A 116 10.50 -2.73 2.92
C GLY A 116 9.49 -3.54 2.13
N PHE A 117 8.20 -3.51 2.50
CA PHE A 117 7.14 -4.13 1.71
C PHE A 117 6.89 -3.38 0.39
N PHE A 118 6.73 -2.05 0.45
CA PHE A 118 6.47 -1.22 -0.73
C PHE A 118 7.69 -1.06 -1.64
N LEU A 119 8.90 -1.01 -1.08
CA LEU A 119 10.16 -1.01 -1.85
C LEU A 119 10.25 -2.23 -2.78
N LYS A 120 9.88 -3.42 -2.29
CA LYS A 120 9.84 -4.66 -3.10
C LYS A 120 8.79 -4.62 -4.21
N LEU A 121 7.83 -3.69 -4.15
CA LEU A 121 6.80 -3.47 -5.17
C LEU A 121 7.15 -2.36 -6.16
N GLY A 122 8.37 -1.80 -6.10
CA GLY A 122 8.82 -0.74 -7.01
C GLY A 122 8.32 0.65 -6.64
N PHE A 123 8.04 0.89 -5.35
CA PHE A 123 7.94 2.25 -4.83
C PHE A 123 9.33 2.73 -4.41
N ASP A 124 9.56 4.03 -4.52
CA ASP A 124 10.76 4.71 -4.05
C ASP A 124 10.46 5.54 -2.80
N LEU A 125 11.44 5.69 -1.92
CA LEU A 125 11.33 6.61 -0.78
C LEU A 125 11.11 8.04 -1.27
N THR A 126 10.19 8.75 -0.61
CA THR A 126 9.96 10.17 -0.84
C THR A 126 9.80 10.90 0.48
N LYS A 127 9.57 12.20 0.38
CA LYS A 127 9.37 13.12 1.50
C LYS A 127 7.91 13.55 1.54
N ILE A 128 7.29 13.58 2.72
CA ILE A 128 5.88 13.97 2.85
C ILE A 128 5.63 15.42 2.40
N GLU A 129 6.65 16.27 2.51
CA GLU A 129 6.66 17.65 2.02
C GLU A 129 6.48 17.74 0.50
N ARG A 130 6.84 16.69 -0.25
CA ARG A 130 6.60 16.58 -1.70
C ARG A 130 5.16 16.15 -2.03
N LEU A 131 4.32 15.93 -1.02
CA LEU A 131 2.91 15.55 -1.14
C LEU A 131 2.00 16.64 -0.54
N PRO A 132 2.05 17.91 -1.01
CA PRO A 132 1.33 19.02 -0.39
C PRO A 132 -0.19 18.82 -0.35
N ARG A 133 -0.73 18.07 -1.32
CA ARG A 133 -2.15 17.69 -1.36
C ARG A 133 -2.52 16.74 -0.21
N LYS A 134 -1.65 15.80 0.16
CA LYS A 134 -1.85 14.89 1.32
C LYS A 134 -1.79 15.67 2.63
N VAL A 135 -0.78 16.53 2.75
CA VAL A 135 -0.59 17.34 3.95
C VAL A 135 -1.82 18.19 4.22
N LYS A 136 -2.28 18.95 3.21
CA LYS A 136 -3.43 19.86 3.33
C LYS A 136 -4.76 19.14 3.58
N ARG A 137 -4.98 17.97 2.95
CA ARG A 137 -6.27 17.27 3.04
C ARG A 137 -6.41 16.43 4.30
N ASP A 138 -5.35 15.71 4.68
CA ASP A 138 -5.46 14.68 5.73
C ASP A 138 -4.60 15.00 6.94
N CYS A 139 -3.33 15.35 6.74
CA CYS A 139 -2.37 15.43 7.85
C CYS A 139 -2.71 16.55 8.84
N VAL A 140 -3.23 17.68 8.36
CA VAL A 140 -3.66 18.80 9.22
C VAL A 140 -4.75 18.39 10.23
N PHE A 141 -5.59 17.41 9.88
CA PHE A 141 -6.66 16.89 10.76
C PHE A 141 -6.30 15.55 11.39
N CYS A 142 -5.05 15.11 11.24
CA CYS A 142 -4.62 13.79 11.72
C CYS A 142 -4.34 13.85 13.22
N PRO A 143 -4.96 12.98 14.04
CA PRO A 143 -4.79 13.00 15.50
C PRO A 143 -3.37 12.69 15.95
N VAL A 144 -2.56 12.07 15.08
CA VAL A 144 -1.17 11.71 15.36
C VAL A 144 -0.16 12.50 14.51
N PHE A 145 -0.55 13.62 13.91
CA PHE A 145 0.30 14.38 12.98
C PHE A 145 1.69 14.69 13.54
N HIS A 146 1.77 15.19 14.78
CA HIS A 146 3.03 15.56 15.45
C HIS A 146 3.86 14.36 15.93
N ALA A 147 3.27 13.16 15.95
CA ALA A 147 3.91 11.92 16.38
C ALA A 147 3.92 10.87 15.25
N CYS A 148 3.69 11.28 14.00
CA CYS A 148 3.62 10.39 12.86
C CYS A 148 5.02 9.85 12.55
N ASP A 149 5.17 8.54 12.67
CA ASP A 149 6.39 7.77 12.44
C ASP A 149 6.33 6.99 11.09
N GLU A 150 5.33 7.28 10.26
CA GLU A 150 5.22 6.73 8.92
C GLU A 150 6.20 7.41 7.97
N VAL A 151 6.82 6.61 7.09
CA VAL A 151 7.61 7.12 5.98
C VAL A 151 6.79 7.13 4.69
N ALA A 152 7.08 8.09 3.82
CA ALA A 152 6.40 8.22 2.54
C ALA A 152 7.14 7.45 1.44
N LEU A 153 6.40 6.69 0.63
CA LEU A 153 6.90 6.08 -0.60
C LEU A 153 6.00 6.45 -1.78
N ILE A 154 6.55 6.52 -2.99
CA ILE A 154 5.83 6.86 -4.22
C ILE A 154 6.26 5.98 -5.38
N THR A 155 5.33 5.68 -6.28
CA THR A 155 5.61 5.02 -7.55
C THR A 155 4.97 5.81 -8.71
N HIS A 156 5.61 5.73 -9.87
CA HIS A 156 5.17 6.38 -11.10
C HIS A 156 4.65 5.31 -12.07
N LEU A 157 3.37 5.37 -12.41
CA LEU A 157 2.70 4.36 -13.22
C LEU A 157 2.89 4.56 -14.74
N ASN A 158 3.27 5.77 -15.15
CA ASN A 158 3.52 6.13 -16.55
C ASN A 158 5.00 5.98 -16.97
N GLN A 159 5.86 5.46 -16.09
CA GLN A 159 7.22 5.09 -16.45
C GLN A 159 7.27 3.57 -16.64
N PRO A 160 7.93 3.06 -17.70
CA PRO A 160 8.20 1.62 -17.78
C PRO A 160 8.96 1.21 -16.51
N ALA A 161 8.59 0.07 -15.93
CA ALA A 161 9.24 -0.45 -14.72
C ALA A 161 10.76 -0.41 -14.92
N PRO A 162 11.55 0.13 -13.97
CA PRO A 162 13.00 0.16 -14.14
C PRO A 162 13.48 -1.29 -14.32
N GLY A 163 13.97 -1.59 -15.53
CA GLY A 163 14.69 -2.82 -15.78
C GLY A 163 15.79 -2.92 -14.74
N LYS A 164 15.91 -4.08 -14.08
CA LYS A 164 16.89 -4.38 -13.03
C LYS A 164 18.23 -3.73 -13.36
N SER A 165 18.52 -2.57 -12.79
CA SER A 165 19.79 -1.90 -13.00
C SER A 165 20.83 -2.71 -12.24
N ALA A 166 21.77 -3.29 -12.98
CA ALA A 166 22.91 -3.98 -12.41
C ALA A 166 23.67 -3.00 -11.51
N VAL A 167 23.94 -3.43 -10.27
CA VAL A 167 24.85 -2.73 -9.37
C VAL A 167 26.20 -2.59 -10.10
N PRO A 168 26.77 -1.38 -10.27
CA PRO A 168 28.08 -1.25 -10.87
C PRO A 168 29.10 -1.89 -9.92
N ALA A 169 29.89 -2.83 -10.46
CA ALA A 169 30.99 -3.43 -9.75
C ALA A 169 31.95 -2.33 -9.26
N ALA A 170 32.31 -2.39 -7.98
CA ALA A 170 33.26 -1.47 -7.37
C ALA A 170 34.57 -1.45 -8.16
N ALA A 171 35.03 -0.24 -8.51
CA ALA A 171 36.30 -0.01 -9.15
C ALA A 171 37.44 -0.46 -8.21
N SER A 172 38.17 -1.51 -8.62
CA SER A 172 39.44 -1.89 -8.01
C SER A 172 40.48 -0.82 -8.37
N ARG A 173 41.01 -0.12 -7.36
CA ARG A 173 42.16 0.76 -7.51
C ARG A 173 43.43 -0.08 -7.33
N ASN A 174 43.99 -0.55 -8.44
CA ASN A 174 45.41 -0.90 -8.49
C ASN A 174 46.10 0.14 -9.38
N GLY A 175 46.65 1.17 -8.75
CA GLY A 175 47.56 2.11 -9.39
C GLY A 175 48.92 1.98 -8.72
N ALA A 176 49.84 1.30 -9.39
CA ALA A 176 51.26 1.27 -9.05
C ALA A 176 51.87 2.67 -9.22
N MET A 177 52.73 3.06 -8.29
CA MET A 177 53.65 4.21 -8.41
C MET A 177 54.79 3.84 -9.34
N PRO A 178 55.19 4.68 -10.32
CA PRO A 178 56.55 4.67 -10.84
C PRO A 178 57.43 5.63 -10.02
N GLU A 179 58.73 5.33 -10.02
CA GLU A 179 59.83 6.10 -9.41
C GLU A 179 59.98 7.51 -9.98
#